data_AF-A0A2A2QE83-F1
#
_entry.id   AF-A0A2A2QE83-F1
#
_cell.length_a   1.000
_cell.length_b   1.000
_cell.length_c   1.000
_cell.angle_alpha   90.00
_cell.angle_beta   90.00
_cell.angle_gamma   90.00
#
_symmetry.space_group_name_H-M   'P 1'
#
loop_
_entity.id
_entity.type
_entity.pdbx_description
1 polymer ?
#
loop_
_entity_poly.entity_id
_entity_poly.type
_entity_poly.pdbx_seq_one_letter_code
_entity_poly.pdbx_strand_id
1 'polypeptide(L)'
;MAALAAAAALATAAAGRPIPEAEALQPPTPARLAAVAAAAKQDGWGPQQADLRAAARLAYERDKLPAAEAWNHVRRWAELFAQTEAEFVPQWIAAVNAAQVGHPNMPSRYGTRPVPIGDVLAPELKLWLLGQTELSGEFHALVSPVDFLPRSFAILQELYAHDAAVFKKFPALAVAIALVYDVPPPPIWPHAQVTAEALPRRFPAPTAAFAWWAKQEQLGKTYHRLARLGPDELKFLVDVAAPFAELEWAQLVSNHPLGQLAGAYTMVRYRNDRLANRTPIWSGSSYALAEIMAAGGICADQAYFATQVGKARGVPTLLFSGAGNDGRHAWFGYLGADGKWKMDAGRYAEQRFVTGFARDPQTWREISDHELAFLGERFRDLPSFRQSRVHVAFAADFLATGLDRAAGTAARKAVNFERRNQAGWEFLLTAARREGRDAKAVESLLREAAAAFARYPDLELLYGKRLADSLRARGETSLADAELQRLAAKNRSGRSDLNVEQARDAVRRAIATQPLPQQLLAYNQAVDTFGRGAGVAFFDQVVAGFVEHLLRLGRRTEAQQALDRARRALRVEPKSQLAADFELLGKTVRETK
;
A
#
# COMPACT_ATOMS: atom_id res chain seq x y z
N MET A 1 -55.62 -16.99 -32.23
CA MET A 1 -54.21 -16.81 -32.64
C MET A 1 -53.69 -15.36 -32.61
N ALA A 2 -54.47 -14.36 -32.16
CA ALA A 2 -54.00 -12.97 -32.03
C ALA A 2 -53.58 -12.56 -30.60
N ALA A 3 -53.93 -13.35 -29.57
CA ALA A 3 -53.64 -13.03 -28.16
C ALA A 3 -52.29 -13.56 -27.65
N LEU A 4 -51.65 -14.51 -28.35
CA LEU A 4 -50.32 -15.03 -27.99
C LEU A 4 -49.16 -14.25 -28.63
N ALA A 5 -49.42 -13.42 -29.64
CA ALA A 5 -48.40 -12.55 -30.25
C ALA A 5 -48.16 -11.26 -29.42
N ALA A 6 -49.14 -10.82 -28.64
CA ALA A 6 -49.01 -9.64 -27.77
C ALA A 6 -48.22 -9.93 -26.48
N ALA A 7 -48.23 -11.19 -25.99
CA ALA A 7 -47.46 -11.60 -24.81
C ALA A 7 -45.97 -11.85 -25.12
N ALA A 8 -45.64 -12.18 -26.37
CA ALA A 8 -44.26 -12.31 -26.84
C ALA A 8 -43.62 -10.97 -27.23
N ALA A 9 -44.41 -9.90 -27.41
CA ALA A 9 -43.95 -8.54 -27.64
C ALA A 9 -43.81 -7.70 -26.34
N LEU A 10 -44.12 -8.28 -25.19
CA LEU A 10 -44.00 -7.65 -23.86
C LEU A 10 -42.91 -8.28 -22.98
N ALA A 11 -42.09 -9.17 -23.54
CA ALA A 11 -40.96 -9.81 -22.86
C ALA A 11 -39.57 -9.41 -23.41
N THR A 12 -39.49 -8.40 -24.27
CA THR A 12 -38.23 -7.93 -24.89
C THR A 12 -38.07 -6.40 -24.91
N ALA A 13 -38.73 -5.69 -24.00
CA ALA A 13 -38.67 -4.22 -23.94
C ALA A 13 -38.43 -3.68 -22.53
N ALA A 14 -37.30 -4.04 -21.91
CA ALA A 14 -36.66 -3.30 -20.81
C ALA A 14 -35.26 -3.86 -20.52
N ALA A 15 -34.38 -3.79 -21.53
CA ALA A 15 -32.93 -3.74 -21.32
C ALA A 15 -32.46 -2.41 -21.90
N GLY A 16 -31.46 -1.79 -21.27
CA GLY A 16 -30.93 -0.46 -21.58
C GLY A 16 -30.90 -0.14 -23.07
N ARG A 17 -31.39 1.04 -23.45
CA ARG A 17 -31.23 1.50 -24.84
C ARG A 17 -29.73 1.65 -25.11
N PRO A 18 -29.19 1.05 -26.18
CA PRO A 18 -27.79 1.19 -26.52
C PRO A 18 -27.41 2.67 -26.64
N ILE A 19 -26.27 3.04 -26.08
CA ILE A 19 -25.76 4.41 -26.14
C ILE A 19 -25.42 4.73 -27.60
N PRO A 20 -26.05 5.76 -28.22
CA PRO A 20 -25.79 6.10 -29.61
C PRO A 20 -24.30 6.42 -29.84
N GLU A 21 -23.77 6.06 -31.01
CA GLU A 21 -22.34 6.29 -31.33
C GLU A 21 -21.94 7.75 -31.13
N ALA A 22 -22.75 8.69 -31.61
CA ALA A 22 -22.47 10.12 -31.46
C ALA A 22 -22.34 10.56 -29.99
N GLU A 23 -23.06 9.90 -29.08
CA GLU A 23 -23.01 10.18 -27.65
C GLU A 23 -21.83 9.45 -26.97
N ALA A 24 -21.54 8.21 -27.36
CA ALA A 24 -20.40 7.45 -26.84
C ALA A 24 -19.06 8.18 -27.09
N LEU A 25 -18.95 8.94 -28.18
CA LEU A 25 -17.74 9.71 -28.53
C LEU A 25 -17.56 11.00 -27.71
N GLN A 26 -18.47 11.32 -26.80
CA GLN A 26 -18.39 12.44 -25.86
C GLN A 26 -18.49 11.94 -24.41
N PRO A 27 -17.96 12.67 -23.42
CA PRO A 27 -18.22 12.36 -22.01
C PRO A 27 -19.73 12.34 -21.71
N PRO A 28 -20.20 11.42 -20.84
CA PRO A 28 -21.62 11.28 -20.52
C PRO A 28 -22.17 12.57 -19.91
N THR A 29 -23.32 13.02 -20.40
CA THR A 29 -24.00 14.21 -19.85
C THR A 29 -24.71 13.88 -18.53
N PRO A 30 -24.99 14.87 -17.67
CA PRO A 30 -25.77 14.64 -16.45
C PRO A 30 -27.14 13.99 -16.71
N ALA A 31 -27.82 14.39 -17.80
CA ALA A 31 -29.09 13.80 -18.21
C ALA A 31 -28.94 12.31 -18.56
N ARG A 32 -27.86 11.94 -19.24
CA ARG A 32 -27.55 10.55 -19.57
C ARG A 32 -27.22 9.73 -18.33
N LEU A 33 -26.43 10.27 -17.41
CA LEU A 33 -26.13 9.60 -16.13
C LEU A 33 -27.40 9.35 -15.32
N ALA A 34 -28.32 10.33 -15.29
CA ALA A 34 -29.63 10.16 -14.66
C ALA A 34 -30.47 9.07 -15.34
N ALA A 35 -30.44 8.98 -16.68
CA ALA A 35 -31.13 7.91 -17.41
C ALA A 35 -30.56 6.52 -17.10
N VAL A 36 -29.22 6.39 -17.02
CA VAL A 36 -28.55 5.14 -16.62
C VAL A 36 -28.94 4.75 -15.19
N ALA A 37 -28.92 5.70 -14.26
CA ALA A 37 -29.31 5.45 -12.87
C ALA A 37 -30.80 5.06 -12.74
N ALA A 38 -31.68 5.68 -13.53
CA ALA A 38 -33.10 5.33 -13.57
C ALA A 38 -33.34 3.91 -14.11
N ALA A 39 -32.65 3.52 -15.20
CA ALA A 39 -32.70 2.16 -15.71
C ALA A 39 -32.14 1.15 -14.69
N ALA A 40 -31.01 1.47 -14.05
CA ALA A 40 -30.42 0.62 -13.02
C ALA A 40 -31.32 0.45 -11.78
N LYS A 41 -32.18 1.44 -11.46
CA LYS A 41 -33.17 1.31 -10.39
C LYS A 41 -34.26 0.29 -10.73
N GLN A 42 -34.58 0.13 -12.00
CA GLN A 42 -35.60 -0.82 -12.48
C GLN A 42 -35.03 -2.23 -12.64
N ASP A 43 -33.89 -2.33 -13.32
CA ASP A 43 -33.34 -3.62 -13.80
C ASP A 43 -32.12 -4.08 -13.00
N GLY A 44 -31.62 -3.26 -12.07
CA GLY A 44 -30.32 -3.45 -11.41
C GLY A 44 -29.14 -2.89 -12.22
N TRP A 45 -27.98 -2.76 -11.56
CA TRP A 45 -26.76 -2.24 -12.18
C TRP A 45 -26.06 -3.23 -13.11
N GLY A 46 -26.23 -4.54 -12.87
CA GLY A 46 -25.61 -5.61 -13.67
C GLY A 46 -25.89 -5.51 -15.17
N PRO A 47 -27.17 -5.46 -15.59
CA PRO A 47 -27.53 -5.36 -17.01
C PRO A 47 -26.98 -4.12 -17.74
N GLN A 48 -26.72 -3.02 -17.03
CA GLN A 48 -26.25 -1.77 -17.65
C GLN A 48 -24.77 -1.81 -18.05
N GLN A 49 -23.99 -2.76 -17.52
CA GLN A 49 -22.54 -2.81 -17.71
C GLN A 49 -22.14 -3.05 -19.17
N ALA A 50 -22.91 -3.83 -19.92
CA ALA A 50 -22.59 -4.19 -21.30
C ALA A 50 -22.59 -2.96 -22.21
N ASP A 51 -23.65 -2.14 -22.16
CA ASP A 51 -23.78 -0.92 -22.96
C ASP A 51 -22.73 0.13 -22.57
N LEU A 52 -22.48 0.28 -21.26
CA LEU A 52 -21.45 1.19 -20.75
C LEU A 52 -20.05 0.78 -21.21
N ARG A 53 -19.74 -0.53 -21.20
CA ARG A 53 -18.48 -1.07 -21.73
C ARG A 53 -18.38 -0.86 -23.24
N ALA A 54 -19.46 -1.08 -23.98
CA ALA A 54 -19.48 -0.85 -25.43
C ALA A 54 -19.21 0.62 -25.78
N ALA A 55 -19.85 1.57 -25.09
CA ALA A 55 -19.60 2.99 -25.27
C ALA A 55 -18.15 3.38 -24.95
N ALA A 56 -17.61 2.89 -23.82
CA ALA A 56 -16.23 3.13 -23.42
C ALA A 56 -15.22 2.61 -24.46
N ARG A 57 -15.42 1.38 -24.96
CA ARG A 57 -14.56 0.75 -25.97
C ARG A 57 -14.65 1.47 -27.31
N LEU A 58 -15.85 1.81 -27.77
CA LEU A 58 -16.04 2.56 -29.00
C LEU A 58 -15.28 3.90 -28.96
N ALA A 59 -15.39 4.64 -27.85
CA ALA A 59 -14.65 5.87 -27.65
C ALA A 59 -13.13 5.63 -27.67
N TYR A 60 -12.66 4.57 -27.02
CA TYR A 60 -11.24 4.22 -26.98
C TYR A 60 -10.68 3.85 -28.36
N GLU A 61 -11.42 3.06 -29.14
CA GLU A 61 -11.06 2.63 -30.50
C GLU A 61 -11.04 3.79 -31.50
N ARG A 62 -11.83 4.85 -31.26
CA ARG A 62 -11.82 6.10 -32.03
C ARG A 62 -10.87 7.16 -31.46
N ASP A 63 -9.96 6.76 -30.57
CA ASP A 63 -8.98 7.62 -29.89
C ASP A 63 -9.59 8.84 -29.17
N LYS A 64 -10.85 8.73 -28.70
CA LYS A 64 -11.55 9.72 -27.87
C LYS A 64 -11.31 9.45 -26.39
N LEU A 65 -10.05 9.56 -25.94
CA LEU A 65 -9.64 9.18 -24.57
C LEU A 65 -10.47 9.81 -23.44
N PRO A 66 -10.83 11.11 -23.45
CA PRO A 66 -11.64 11.69 -22.36
C PRO A 66 -13.03 11.06 -22.25
N ALA A 67 -13.68 10.77 -23.39
CA ALA A 67 -14.97 10.09 -23.41
C ALA A 67 -14.81 8.64 -22.96
N ALA A 68 -13.79 7.94 -23.45
CA ALA A 68 -13.47 6.57 -23.09
C ALA A 68 -13.24 6.40 -21.58
N GLU A 69 -12.47 7.31 -20.98
CA GLU A 69 -12.22 7.34 -19.54
C GLU A 69 -13.51 7.56 -18.74
N ALA A 70 -14.30 8.57 -19.10
CA ALA A 70 -15.53 8.90 -18.38
C ALA A 70 -16.56 7.76 -18.45
N TRP A 71 -16.79 7.18 -19.64
CA TRP A 71 -17.67 6.00 -19.79
C TRP A 71 -17.15 4.78 -19.04
N ASN A 72 -15.83 4.57 -19.03
CA ASN A 72 -15.22 3.49 -18.27
C ASN A 72 -15.39 3.69 -16.75
N HIS A 73 -15.35 4.91 -16.22
CA HIS A 73 -15.65 5.18 -14.81
C HIS A 73 -17.11 4.83 -14.48
N VAL A 74 -18.07 5.23 -15.32
CA VAL A 74 -19.50 4.87 -15.12
C VAL A 74 -19.69 3.36 -15.12
N ARG A 75 -19.04 2.64 -16.06
CA ARG A 75 -19.04 1.17 -16.09
C ARG A 75 -18.48 0.56 -14.80
N ARG A 76 -17.33 1.04 -14.32
CA ARG A 76 -16.69 0.50 -13.10
C ARG A 76 -17.52 0.74 -11.85
N TRP A 77 -18.19 1.88 -11.75
CA TRP A 77 -19.18 2.11 -10.70
C TRP A 77 -20.36 1.14 -10.81
N ALA A 78 -20.92 0.94 -12.01
CA ALA A 78 -21.99 -0.03 -12.22
C ALA A 78 -21.58 -1.47 -11.85
N GLU A 79 -20.32 -1.85 -12.09
CA GLU A 79 -19.74 -3.11 -11.64
C GLU A 79 -19.70 -3.23 -10.11
N LEU A 80 -19.12 -2.24 -9.43
CA LEU A 80 -19.10 -2.23 -7.96
C LEU A 80 -20.49 -2.19 -7.36
N PHE A 81 -21.43 -1.44 -7.94
CA PHE A 81 -22.79 -1.36 -7.43
C PHE A 81 -23.58 -2.65 -7.63
N ALA A 82 -23.23 -3.48 -8.61
CA ALA A 82 -23.88 -4.75 -8.89
C ALA A 82 -23.25 -5.93 -8.14
N GLN A 83 -21.95 -5.87 -7.84
CA GLN A 83 -21.22 -6.96 -7.18
C GLN A 83 -21.86 -7.28 -5.83
N THR A 84 -22.14 -8.56 -5.57
CA THR A 84 -22.76 -8.98 -4.32
C THR A 84 -21.73 -9.21 -3.21
N GLU A 85 -22.13 -9.12 -1.93
CA GLU A 85 -21.23 -9.48 -0.82
C GLU A 85 -20.80 -10.96 -0.92
N ALA A 86 -21.68 -11.84 -1.41
CA ALA A 86 -21.38 -13.25 -1.63
C ALA A 86 -20.25 -13.49 -2.65
N GLU A 87 -20.12 -12.63 -3.66
CA GLU A 87 -19.02 -12.68 -4.63
C GLU A 87 -17.77 -11.96 -4.12
N PHE A 88 -17.94 -10.79 -3.50
CA PHE A 88 -16.86 -9.91 -3.08
C PHE A 88 -16.05 -10.49 -1.92
N VAL A 89 -16.71 -10.91 -0.83
CA VAL A 89 -16.05 -11.24 0.43
C VAL A 89 -15.05 -12.40 0.29
N PRO A 90 -15.35 -13.51 -0.42
CA PRO A 90 -14.36 -14.57 -0.63
C PRO A 90 -13.11 -14.11 -1.40
N GLN A 91 -13.29 -13.24 -2.40
CA GLN A 91 -12.18 -12.69 -3.19
C GLN A 91 -11.30 -11.77 -2.33
N TRP A 92 -11.93 -10.91 -1.53
CA TRP A 92 -11.25 -10.04 -0.58
C TRP A 92 -10.47 -10.85 0.47
N ILE A 93 -11.05 -11.90 1.06
CA ILE A 93 -10.34 -12.79 2.00
C ILE A 93 -9.11 -13.43 1.33
N ALA A 94 -9.25 -13.91 0.10
CA ALA A 94 -8.14 -14.48 -0.65
C ALA A 94 -7.02 -13.43 -0.88
N ALA A 95 -7.38 -12.19 -1.21
CA ALA A 95 -6.44 -11.09 -1.39
C ALA A 95 -5.72 -10.70 -0.09
N VAL A 96 -6.44 -10.61 1.04
CA VAL A 96 -5.87 -10.33 2.37
C VAL A 96 -4.86 -11.41 2.77
N ASN A 97 -5.20 -12.68 2.54
CA ASN A 97 -4.31 -13.81 2.82
C ASN A 97 -3.07 -13.80 1.91
N ALA A 98 -3.26 -13.55 0.61
CA ALA A 98 -2.16 -13.48 -0.35
C ALA A 98 -1.20 -12.32 -0.05
N ALA A 99 -1.73 -11.17 0.40
CA ALA A 99 -0.94 -10.01 0.81
C ALA A 99 -0.35 -10.13 2.22
N GLN A 100 -0.76 -11.14 3.00
CA GLN A 100 -0.35 -11.37 4.40
C GLN A 100 -0.63 -10.17 5.33
N VAL A 101 -1.76 -9.49 5.12
CA VAL A 101 -2.15 -8.30 5.90
C VAL A 101 -3.24 -8.59 6.95
N GLY A 102 -3.73 -9.83 7.02
CA GLY A 102 -4.67 -10.26 8.05
C GLY A 102 -4.05 -10.19 9.45
N HIS A 103 -4.81 -9.72 10.44
CA HIS A 103 -4.30 -9.54 11.81
C HIS A 103 -5.37 -9.76 12.90
N PRO A 104 -4.97 -9.97 14.17
CA PRO A 104 -5.89 -10.35 15.26
C PRO A 104 -7.04 -9.37 15.56
N ASN A 105 -6.90 -8.08 15.22
CA ASN A 105 -7.99 -7.11 15.39
C ASN A 105 -9.10 -7.25 14.34
N MET A 106 -8.88 -7.96 13.23
CA MET A 106 -9.91 -8.23 12.23
C MET A 106 -10.84 -9.36 12.71
N PRO A 107 -12.15 -9.31 12.40
CA PRO A 107 -13.06 -10.42 12.62
C PRO A 107 -12.52 -11.75 12.07
N SER A 108 -12.63 -12.82 12.86
CA SER A 108 -12.26 -14.17 12.42
C SER A 108 -13.23 -14.76 11.39
N ARG A 109 -14.42 -14.14 11.22
CA ARG A 109 -15.46 -14.53 10.29
C ARG A 109 -16.15 -13.31 9.73
N TYR A 110 -16.46 -13.35 8.44
CA TYR A 110 -17.23 -12.33 7.73
C TYR A 110 -18.51 -12.97 7.22
N GLY A 111 -19.66 -12.40 7.58
CA GLY A 111 -20.95 -12.80 7.02
C GLY A 111 -21.06 -12.32 5.58
N THR A 112 -21.74 -13.09 4.74
CA THR A 112 -22.07 -12.69 3.37
C THR A 112 -23.57 -12.71 3.18
N ARG A 113 -24.08 -11.73 2.43
CA ARG A 113 -25.47 -11.69 1.97
C ARG A 113 -25.50 -11.68 0.45
N PRO A 114 -26.53 -12.24 -0.20
CA PRO A 114 -26.68 -12.18 -1.65
C PRO A 114 -27.26 -10.81 -2.09
N VAL A 115 -26.74 -9.72 -1.54
CA VAL A 115 -27.16 -8.35 -1.85
C VAL A 115 -25.99 -7.60 -2.49
N PRO A 116 -26.25 -6.73 -3.50
CA PRO A 116 -25.25 -5.86 -4.05
C PRO A 116 -24.60 -4.96 -2.99
N ILE A 117 -23.27 -4.85 -2.99
CA ILE A 117 -22.54 -4.00 -2.04
C ILE A 117 -22.93 -2.52 -2.19
N GLY A 118 -23.35 -2.13 -3.40
CA GLY A 118 -23.82 -0.78 -3.69
C GLY A 118 -25.14 -0.42 -3.03
N ASP A 119 -25.96 -1.37 -2.56
CA ASP A 119 -27.30 -1.10 -2.03
C ASP A 119 -27.30 -0.26 -0.76
N VAL A 120 -26.17 -0.22 -0.03
CA VAL A 120 -26.00 0.67 1.12
C VAL A 120 -25.98 2.15 0.71
N LEU A 121 -25.65 2.48 -0.54
CA LEU A 121 -25.57 3.85 -1.02
C LEU A 121 -26.94 4.33 -1.51
N ALA A 122 -27.36 5.51 -1.05
CA ALA A 122 -28.56 6.18 -1.51
C ALA A 122 -28.47 6.52 -3.01
N PRO A 123 -29.60 6.50 -3.76
CA PRO A 123 -29.62 6.80 -5.19
C PRO A 123 -28.96 8.14 -5.56
N GLU A 124 -29.13 9.15 -4.72
CA GLU A 124 -28.58 10.49 -4.91
C GLU A 124 -27.04 10.48 -4.81
N LEU A 125 -26.50 9.68 -3.90
CA LEU A 125 -25.05 9.52 -3.75
C LEU A 125 -24.46 8.73 -4.92
N LYS A 126 -25.12 7.64 -5.36
CA LYS A 126 -24.72 6.89 -6.56
C LYS A 126 -24.65 7.80 -7.77
N LEU A 127 -25.72 8.57 -8.03
CA LEU A 127 -25.77 9.49 -9.16
C LEU A 127 -24.69 10.59 -9.06
N TRP A 128 -24.44 11.11 -7.86
CA TRP A 128 -23.40 12.10 -7.65
C TRP A 128 -22.00 11.53 -7.95
N LEU A 129 -21.68 10.33 -7.45
CA LEU A 129 -20.41 9.64 -7.72
C LEU A 129 -20.17 9.41 -9.21
N LEU A 130 -21.21 8.97 -9.94
CA LEU A 130 -21.14 8.79 -11.40
C LEU A 130 -20.78 10.09 -12.15
N GLY A 131 -21.19 11.24 -11.61
CA GLY A 131 -20.91 12.54 -12.20
C GLY A 131 -19.54 13.14 -11.81
N GLN A 132 -18.79 12.53 -10.90
CA GLN A 132 -17.48 13.03 -10.47
C GLN A 132 -16.34 12.30 -11.20
N THR A 133 -15.95 12.76 -12.39
CA THR A 133 -14.93 12.09 -13.22
C THR A 133 -13.58 11.97 -12.51
N GLU A 134 -13.08 13.06 -11.94
CA GLU A 134 -11.77 13.15 -11.29
C GLU A 134 -11.74 12.26 -10.04
N LEU A 135 -12.73 12.42 -9.14
CA LEU A 135 -12.86 11.60 -7.94
C LEU A 135 -13.01 10.12 -8.27
N SER A 136 -13.79 9.78 -9.29
CA SER A 136 -13.94 8.39 -9.75
C SER A 136 -12.60 7.83 -10.21
N GLY A 137 -11.82 8.62 -10.95
CA GLY A 137 -10.47 8.27 -11.34
C GLY A 137 -9.57 8.00 -10.15
N GLU A 138 -9.56 8.88 -9.15
CA GLU A 138 -8.76 8.72 -7.93
C GLU A 138 -9.20 7.49 -7.12
N PHE A 139 -10.49 7.36 -6.82
CA PHE A 139 -11.07 6.23 -6.10
C PHE A 139 -10.67 4.91 -6.75
N HIS A 140 -10.94 4.76 -8.04
CA HIS A 140 -10.69 3.53 -8.76
C HIS A 140 -9.21 3.20 -9.00
N ALA A 141 -8.31 4.17 -8.86
CA ALA A 141 -6.87 3.94 -8.87
C ALA A 141 -6.32 3.62 -7.48
N LEU A 142 -6.97 4.09 -6.42
CA LEU A 142 -6.56 3.89 -5.04
C LEU A 142 -7.09 2.58 -4.46
N VAL A 143 -8.29 2.14 -4.86
CA VAL A 143 -8.90 0.90 -4.37
C VAL A 143 -7.97 -0.28 -4.62
N SER A 144 -7.62 -0.96 -3.54
CA SER A 144 -6.77 -2.13 -3.47
C SER A 144 -7.60 -3.40 -3.28
N PRO A 145 -7.15 -4.58 -3.74
CA PRO A 145 -7.82 -5.85 -3.46
C PRO A 145 -8.01 -6.18 -1.98
N VAL A 146 -7.29 -5.51 -1.07
CA VAL A 146 -7.40 -5.70 0.37
C VAL A 146 -8.31 -4.69 1.06
N ASP A 147 -8.90 -3.73 0.33
CA ASP A 147 -9.89 -2.80 0.88
C ASP A 147 -11.25 -3.49 1.00
N PHE A 148 -11.89 -3.38 2.17
CA PHE A 148 -13.19 -3.97 2.44
C PHE A 148 -14.34 -3.04 2.01
N LEU A 149 -14.60 -3.03 0.70
CA LEU A 149 -15.57 -2.13 0.06
C LEU A 149 -16.98 -2.07 0.68
N PRO A 150 -17.59 -3.16 1.20
CA PRO A 150 -18.87 -3.07 1.90
C PRO A 150 -18.84 -2.06 3.06
N ARG A 151 -17.76 -2.05 3.86
CA ARG A 151 -17.61 -1.07 4.94
C ARG A 151 -17.27 0.31 4.40
N SER A 152 -16.40 0.42 3.39
CA SER A 152 -16.08 1.71 2.77
C SER A 152 -17.33 2.41 2.22
N PHE A 153 -18.22 1.68 1.54
CA PHE A 153 -19.48 2.23 1.04
C PHE A 153 -20.44 2.63 2.17
N ALA A 154 -20.52 1.82 3.22
CA ALA A 154 -21.29 2.21 4.42
C ALA A 154 -20.76 3.52 5.03
N ILE A 155 -19.44 3.69 5.12
CA ILE A 155 -18.82 4.93 5.61
C ILE A 155 -19.15 6.10 4.68
N LEU A 156 -18.98 5.95 3.36
CA LEU A 156 -19.33 7.02 2.42
C LEU A 156 -20.80 7.44 2.55
N GLN A 157 -21.71 6.48 2.74
CA GLN A 157 -23.12 6.76 3.01
C GLN A 157 -23.32 7.48 4.34
N GLU A 158 -22.69 7.03 5.44
CA GLU A 158 -22.76 7.66 6.76
C GLU A 158 -22.31 9.12 6.69
N LEU A 159 -21.19 9.41 6.02
CA LEU A 159 -20.65 10.75 5.85
C LEU A 159 -21.58 11.65 5.02
N TYR A 160 -22.09 11.13 3.90
CA TYR A 160 -23.01 11.87 3.02
C TYR A 160 -24.35 12.18 3.70
N ALA A 161 -24.91 11.21 4.43
CA ALA A 161 -26.18 11.38 5.14
C ALA A 161 -26.05 12.36 6.31
N HIS A 162 -24.89 12.40 6.97
CA HIS A 162 -24.62 13.33 8.05
C HIS A 162 -24.55 14.78 7.55
N ASP A 163 -23.78 15.06 6.50
CA ASP A 163 -23.69 16.40 5.90
C ASP A 163 -23.26 16.34 4.43
N ALA A 164 -24.25 16.29 3.53
CA ALA A 164 -24.00 16.21 2.09
C ALA A 164 -23.27 17.43 1.52
N ALA A 165 -23.41 18.62 2.13
CA ALA A 165 -22.75 19.83 1.64
C ALA A 165 -21.25 19.79 1.97
N VAL A 166 -20.91 19.42 3.20
CA VAL A 166 -19.51 19.26 3.62
C VAL A 166 -18.87 18.07 2.91
N PHE A 167 -19.60 16.96 2.72
CA PHE A 167 -19.15 15.81 1.92
C PHE A 167 -18.72 16.23 0.51
N LYS A 168 -19.58 16.97 -0.20
CA LYS A 168 -19.29 17.45 -1.57
C LYS A 168 -18.16 18.47 -1.62
N LYS A 169 -17.88 19.17 -0.51
CA LYS A 169 -16.76 20.11 -0.39
C LYS A 169 -15.42 19.40 -0.14
N PHE A 170 -15.44 18.25 0.55
CA PHE A 170 -14.23 17.49 0.89
C PHE A 170 -14.34 16.01 0.48
N PRO A 171 -14.58 15.70 -0.80
CA PRO A 171 -14.86 14.33 -1.21
C PRO A 171 -13.62 13.43 -1.13
N ALA A 172 -12.43 13.98 -1.38
CA ALA A 172 -11.18 13.24 -1.26
C ALA A 172 -10.90 12.80 0.20
N LEU A 173 -11.24 13.66 1.16
CA LEU A 173 -11.17 13.35 2.59
C LEU A 173 -12.15 12.24 2.97
N ALA A 174 -13.37 12.28 2.44
CA ALA A 174 -14.37 11.24 2.67
C ALA A 174 -13.91 9.87 2.13
N VAL A 175 -13.31 9.85 0.92
CA VAL A 175 -12.72 8.63 0.34
C VAL A 175 -11.56 8.12 1.18
N ALA A 176 -10.63 8.98 1.61
CA ALA A 176 -9.51 8.57 2.45
C ALA A 176 -9.98 7.95 3.77
N ILE A 177 -10.96 8.54 4.44
CA ILE A 177 -11.56 7.96 5.67
C ILE A 177 -12.22 6.62 5.35
N ALA A 178 -13.02 6.54 4.28
CA ALA A 178 -13.73 5.32 3.93
C ALA A 178 -12.80 4.13 3.62
N LEU A 179 -11.63 4.38 3.05
CA LEU A 179 -10.64 3.35 2.71
C LEU A 179 -9.67 3.02 3.86
N VAL A 180 -9.44 3.93 4.80
CA VAL A 180 -8.57 3.66 5.98
C VAL A 180 -9.35 3.03 7.14
N TYR A 181 -10.64 3.34 7.27
CA TYR A 181 -11.51 2.92 8.38
C TYR A 181 -12.36 1.69 8.04
N ASP A 182 -12.13 1.07 6.88
CA ASP A 182 -12.85 -0.11 6.40
C ASP A 182 -12.57 -1.37 7.24
N VAL A 183 -11.36 -1.48 7.78
CA VAL A 183 -10.91 -2.50 8.72
C VAL A 183 -10.25 -1.86 9.95
N PRO A 184 -10.31 -2.51 11.13
CA PRO A 184 -9.64 -2.00 12.32
C PRO A 184 -8.10 -2.01 12.15
N PRO A 185 -7.36 -1.12 12.84
CA PRO A 185 -5.91 -1.09 12.75
C PRO A 185 -5.27 -2.33 13.40
N PRO A 186 -4.05 -2.71 12.99
CA PRO A 186 -3.35 -3.87 13.54
C PRO A 186 -2.88 -3.65 14.99
N PRO A 187 -2.68 -4.72 15.79
CA PRO A 187 -2.37 -4.62 17.22
C PRO A 187 -1.06 -3.89 17.55
N ILE A 188 -0.17 -3.69 16.59
CA ILE A 188 1.14 -3.06 16.77
C ILE A 188 1.23 -1.67 16.13
N TRP A 189 0.15 -1.15 15.55
CA TRP A 189 0.11 0.24 15.06
C TRP A 189 -0.12 1.20 16.25
N PRO A 190 0.48 2.40 16.28
CA PRO A 190 1.46 2.94 15.34
C PRO A 190 2.87 2.36 15.54
N HIS A 191 3.17 1.81 16.72
CA HIS A 191 4.37 1.01 16.98
C HIS A 191 4.14 0.00 18.12
N ALA A 192 5.02 -1.00 18.22
CA ALA A 192 4.93 -2.09 19.20
C ALA A 192 5.48 -1.74 20.60
N GLN A 193 6.14 -0.59 20.76
CA GLN A 193 6.80 -0.17 22.01
C GLN A 193 5.86 0.51 23.03
N VAL A 194 4.56 0.22 22.95
CA VAL A 194 3.53 0.70 23.88
C VAL A 194 2.48 -0.39 24.05
N THR A 195 1.96 -0.55 25.26
CA THR A 195 0.93 -1.56 25.56
C THR A 195 -0.43 -1.13 25.00
N ALA A 196 -1.35 -2.09 24.81
CA ALA A 196 -2.70 -1.78 24.33
C ALA A 196 -3.54 -1.04 25.38
N GLU A 197 -3.20 -1.20 26.66
CA GLU A 197 -3.84 -0.51 27.77
C GLU A 197 -3.50 0.98 27.76
N ALA A 198 -2.23 1.33 27.54
CA ALA A 198 -1.79 2.73 27.49
C ALA A 198 -2.20 3.43 26.18
N LEU A 199 -2.25 2.69 25.06
CA LEU A 199 -2.74 3.15 23.77
C LEU A 199 -3.76 2.15 23.18
N PRO A 200 -5.07 2.39 23.29
CA PRO A 200 -6.12 1.46 22.85
C PRO A 200 -6.19 1.16 21.34
N ARG A 201 -5.47 1.91 20.48
CA ARG A 201 -5.40 1.69 19.01
C ARG A 201 -6.77 1.62 18.34
N ARG A 202 -7.65 2.57 18.66
CA ARG A 202 -8.99 2.65 18.06
C ARG A 202 -9.11 3.93 17.28
N PHE A 203 -9.66 3.81 16.08
CA PHE A 203 -10.06 4.98 15.33
C PHE A 203 -11.28 5.66 15.98
N PRO A 204 -11.40 6.99 15.85
CA PRO A 204 -12.63 7.69 16.14
C PRO A 204 -13.75 7.24 15.20
N ALA A 205 -15.01 7.60 15.50
CA ALA A 205 -16.11 7.37 14.56
C ALA A 205 -15.84 8.11 13.24
N PRO A 206 -16.12 7.51 12.06
CA PRO A 206 -15.81 8.14 10.76
C PRO A 206 -16.45 9.51 10.56
N THR A 207 -17.69 9.70 11.01
CA THR A 207 -18.40 11.00 10.96
C THR A 207 -17.74 12.06 11.84
N ALA A 208 -17.30 11.68 13.05
CA ALA A 208 -16.59 12.57 13.96
C ALA A 208 -15.21 12.96 13.39
N ALA A 209 -14.49 12.00 12.82
CA ALA A 209 -13.27 12.22 12.06
C ALA A 209 -13.49 13.24 10.95
N PHE A 210 -14.38 12.93 10.00
CA PHE A 210 -14.65 13.79 8.85
C PHE A 210 -15.02 15.22 9.27
N ALA A 211 -15.93 15.35 10.24
CA ALA A 211 -16.35 16.65 10.76
C ALA A 211 -15.20 17.42 11.43
N TRP A 212 -14.33 16.74 12.17
CA TRP A 212 -13.20 17.39 12.84
C TRP A 212 -12.22 18.00 11.84
N TRP A 213 -11.72 17.24 10.85
CA TRP A 213 -10.78 17.78 9.86
C TRP A 213 -11.41 18.86 8.97
N ALA A 214 -12.68 18.67 8.55
CA ALA A 214 -13.40 19.71 7.81
C ALA A 214 -13.52 21.01 8.62
N LYS A 215 -13.78 20.91 9.93
CA LYS A 215 -13.81 22.07 10.85
C LYS A 215 -12.44 22.71 11.00
N GLN A 216 -11.36 21.92 11.16
CA GLN A 216 -10.01 22.48 11.28
C GLN A 216 -9.59 23.28 10.04
N GLU A 217 -9.91 22.78 8.83
CA GLU A 217 -9.68 23.52 7.57
C GLU A 217 -10.50 24.81 7.53
N GLN A 218 -11.78 24.76 7.89
CA GLN A 218 -12.64 25.95 7.90
C GLN A 218 -12.17 27.02 8.89
N LEU A 219 -11.58 26.60 10.01
CA LEU A 219 -10.96 27.51 11.00
C LEU A 219 -9.56 27.99 10.59
N GLY A 220 -9.03 27.56 9.43
CA GLY A 220 -7.70 27.92 8.97
C GLY A 220 -6.57 27.36 9.83
N LYS A 221 -6.82 26.24 10.53
CA LYS A 221 -5.85 25.61 11.44
C LYS A 221 -4.95 24.58 10.76
N THR A 222 -5.20 24.28 9.49
CA THR A 222 -4.43 23.36 8.65
C THR A 222 -3.33 24.09 7.89
N TYR A 223 -2.16 23.45 7.71
CA TYR A 223 -1.07 23.98 6.88
C TYR A 223 -1.29 23.70 5.40
N HIS A 224 -1.81 22.52 5.07
CA HIS A 224 -2.26 22.18 3.72
C HIS A 224 -3.74 22.48 3.59
N ARG A 225 -4.14 22.96 2.41
CA ARG A 225 -5.56 23.00 2.07
C ARG A 225 -6.03 21.58 1.78
N LEU A 226 -6.87 21.02 2.65
CA LEU A 226 -7.28 19.62 2.52
C LEU A 226 -7.97 19.32 1.18
N ALA A 227 -8.69 20.29 0.61
CA ALA A 227 -9.33 20.15 -0.70
C ALA A 227 -8.36 20.12 -1.90
N ARG A 228 -7.06 20.33 -1.68
CA ARG A 228 -6.01 20.23 -2.72
C ARG A 228 -5.20 18.94 -2.63
N LEU A 229 -5.40 18.16 -1.57
CA LEU A 229 -4.73 16.87 -1.39
C LEU A 229 -5.60 15.76 -1.97
N GLY A 230 -4.95 14.81 -2.65
CA GLY A 230 -5.63 13.61 -3.15
C GLY A 230 -5.95 12.63 -2.02
N PRO A 231 -6.88 11.67 -2.23
CA PRO A 231 -7.13 10.60 -1.26
C PRO A 231 -5.89 9.77 -0.92
N ASP A 232 -4.96 9.63 -1.87
CA ASP A 232 -3.70 8.91 -1.72
C ASP A 232 -2.69 9.61 -0.80
N GLU A 233 -2.80 10.93 -0.63
CA GLU A 233 -2.07 11.70 0.37
C GLU A 233 -2.84 11.77 1.69
N LEU A 234 -4.15 12.01 1.63
CA LEU A 234 -5.02 12.19 2.79
C LEU A 234 -5.13 10.92 3.64
N LYS A 235 -4.90 9.72 3.08
CA LYS A 235 -4.87 8.48 3.89
C LYS A 235 -3.83 8.52 5.02
N PHE A 236 -2.71 9.21 4.82
CA PHE A 236 -1.65 9.41 5.83
C PHE A 236 -1.92 10.59 6.79
N LEU A 237 -3.07 11.26 6.63
CA LEU A 237 -3.56 12.26 7.56
C LEU A 237 -4.58 11.66 8.54
N VAL A 238 -5.50 10.84 8.01
CA VAL A 238 -6.70 10.41 8.73
C VAL A 238 -6.48 9.23 9.67
N ASP A 239 -5.33 8.56 9.58
CA ASP A 239 -4.90 7.49 10.49
C ASP A 239 -4.41 8.08 11.83
N VAL A 240 -5.34 8.63 12.62
CA VAL A 240 -5.01 9.27 13.89
C VAL A 240 -5.21 8.31 15.06
N ALA A 241 -4.20 8.19 15.92
CA ALA A 241 -4.29 7.37 17.14
C ALA A 241 -4.64 8.23 18.36
N ALA A 242 -4.16 9.48 18.38
CA ALA A 242 -4.43 10.41 19.47
C ALA A 242 -5.89 10.91 19.41
N PRO A 243 -6.58 11.03 20.55
CA PRO A 243 -7.88 11.69 20.63
C PRO A 243 -7.83 13.13 20.10
N PHE A 244 -8.93 13.63 19.55
CA PHE A 244 -8.98 14.99 18.99
C PHE A 244 -8.65 16.09 20.01
N ALA A 245 -9.00 15.90 21.29
CA ALA A 245 -8.61 16.84 22.35
C ALA A 245 -7.08 16.97 22.49
N GLU A 246 -6.35 15.87 22.26
CA GLU A 246 -4.88 15.89 22.27
C GLU A 246 -4.30 16.52 21.01
N LEU A 247 -4.95 16.35 19.85
CA LEU A 247 -4.57 17.08 18.64
C LEU A 247 -4.79 18.59 18.81
N GLU A 248 -5.90 19.00 19.42
CA GLU A 248 -6.17 20.40 19.73
C GLU A 248 -5.15 20.95 20.73
N TRP A 249 -4.78 20.18 21.75
CA TRP A 249 -3.66 20.52 22.63
C TRP A 249 -2.34 20.65 21.86
N ALA A 250 -2.04 19.71 20.95
CA ALA A 250 -0.83 19.73 20.12
C ALA A 250 -0.75 20.99 19.23
N GLN A 251 -1.89 21.48 18.72
CA GLN A 251 -1.98 22.75 18.01
C GLN A 251 -1.56 23.95 18.89
N LEU A 252 -1.85 23.91 20.19
CA LEU A 252 -1.54 25.00 21.12
C LEU A 252 -0.07 24.99 21.56
N VAL A 253 0.50 23.81 21.78
CA VAL A 253 1.88 23.69 22.29
C VAL A 253 2.94 23.73 21.20
N SER A 254 2.60 23.32 19.97
CA SER A 254 3.53 23.35 18.84
C SER A 254 3.28 24.55 17.93
N ASN A 255 4.28 25.42 17.89
CA ASN A 255 4.31 26.62 17.04
C ASN A 255 5.21 26.46 15.81
N HIS A 256 5.67 25.23 15.50
CA HIS A 256 6.53 25.00 14.35
C HIS A 256 5.77 25.24 13.04
N PRO A 257 6.19 26.18 12.18
CA PRO A 257 5.62 26.29 10.84
C PRO A 257 5.93 25.03 10.02
N LEU A 258 5.15 24.76 8.96
CA LEU A 258 5.31 23.54 8.14
C LEU A 258 6.75 23.32 7.65
N GLY A 259 7.47 24.39 7.27
CA GLY A 259 8.87 24.30 6.83
C GLY A 259 9.85 23.84 7.93
N GLN A 260 9.45 23.93 9.20
CA GLN A 260 10.24 23.56 10.38
C GLN A 260 9.55 22.45 11.21
N LEU A 261 8.57 21.75 10.64
CA LEU A 261 7.81 20.72 11.36
C LEU A 261 8.70 19.60 11.93
N ALA A 262 9.86 19.36 11.31
CA ALA A 262 10.89 18.45 11.84
C ALA A 262 11.29 18.75 13.30
N GLY A 263 11.19 20.00 13.75
CA GLY A 263 11.44 20.40 15.14
C GLY A 263 10.50 19.76 16.16
N ALA A 264 9.32 19.28 15.75
CA ALA A 264 8.39 18.57 16.63
C ALA A 264 9.00 17.30 17.24
N TYR A 265 9.94 16.65 16.54
CA TYR A 265 10.62 15.44 17.02
C TYR A 265 11.41 15.67 18.31
N THR A 266 12.08 16.83 18.40
CA THR A 266 12.95 17.17 19.54
C THR A 266 12.20 17.88 20.68
N MET A 267 10.90 18.14 20.53
CA MET A 267 10.05 18.61 21.64
C MET A 267 9.97 17.58 22.78
N VAL A 268 10.10 16.29 22.46
CA VAL A 268 10.15 15.20 23.43
C VAL A 268 11.61 14.92 23.78
N ARG A 269 11.98 15.10 25.06
CA ARG A 269 13.35 14.83 25.54
C ARG A 269 13.69 13.35 25.41
N TYR A 270 14.86 13.05 24.85
CA TYR A 270 15.32 11.66 24.70
C TYR A 270 15.70 11.02 26.05
N ARG A 271 15.21 9.81 26.31
CA ARG A 271 15.45 9.00 27.53
C ARG A 271 16.51 7.91 27.29
N ASN A 272 17.79 8.28 27.38
CA ASN A 272 18.92 7.34 27.25
C ASN A 272 18.90 6.22 28.30
N ASP A 273 18.38 6.51 29.50
CA ASP A 273 18.25 5.55 30.58
C ASP A 273 17.34 4.37 30.21
N ARG A 274 16.28 4.60 29.42
CA ARG A 274 15.38 3.53 28.96
C ARG A 274 16.08 2.54 28.02
N LEU A 275 17.03 3.02 27.22
CA LEU A 275 17.88 2.15 26.39
C LEU A 275 18.91 1.41 27.25
N ALA A 276 19.60 2.11 28.16
CA ALA A 276 20.59 1.51 29.03
C ALA A 276 20.00 0.40 29.91
N ASN A 277 18.78 0.61 30.43
CA ASN A 277 18.07 -0.33 31.29
C ASN A 277 17.29 -1.41 30.51
N ARG A 278 17.34 -1.40 29.17
CA ARG A 278 16.60 -2.33 28.30
C ARG A 278 15.09 -2.33 28.58
N THR A 279 14.51 -1.14 28.77
CA THR A 279 13.07 -0.93 28.96
C THR A 279 12.47 -0.20 27.76
N PRO A 280 12.39 -0.86 26.57
CA PRO A 280 11.94 -0.23 25.34
C PRO A 280 10.43 0.01 25.31
N ILE A 281 9.65 -0.71 26.13
CA ILE A 281 8.20 -0.51 26.23
C ILE A 281 7.90 0.71 27.10
N TRP A 282 6.95 1.54 26.69
CA TRP A 282 6.47 2.68 27.46
C TRP A 282 5.96 2.22 28.83
N SER A 283 6.41 2.88 29.90
CA SER A 283 6.10 2.51 31.28
C SER A 283 4.99 3.36 31.92
N GLY A 284 4.52 4.42 31.26
CA GLY A 284 3.42 5.24 31.75
C GLY A 284 2.07 4.52 31.61
N SER A 285 1.12 4.88 32.46
CA SER A 285 -0.24 4.32 32.45
C SER A 285 -1.09 4.80 31.27
N SER A 286 -0.76 5.96 30.70
CA SER A 286 -1.36 6.47 29.48
C SER A 286 -0.27 6.82 28.46
N TYR A 287 -0.63 6.87 27.19
CA TYR A 287 0.25 7.26 26.09
C TYR A 287 -0.16 8.60 25.47
N ALA A 288 -0.62 9.53 26.31
CA ALA A 288 -1.03 10.85 25.89
C ALA A 288 0.18 11.71 25.45
N LEU A 289 -0.01 12.54 24.42
CA LEU A 289 0.99 13.47 23.87
C LEU A 289 1.57 14.39 24.96
N ALA A 290 0.74 14.88 25.86
CA ALA A 290 1.17 15.72 26.99
C ALA A 290 2.10 14.96 27.95
N GLU A 291 1.80 13.69 28.24
CA GLU A 291 2.63 12.84 29.09
C GLU A 291 3.96 12.49 28.41
N ILE A 292 3.92 12.15 27.12
CA ILE A 292 5.12 11.88 26.32
C ILE A 292 6.05 13.10 26.32
N MET A 293 5.50 14.30 26.09
CA MET A 293 6.28 15.54 26.12
C MET A 293 6.88 15.82 27.50
N ALA A 294 6.13 15.59 28.58
CA ALA A 294 6.59 15.87 29.94
C ALA A 294 7.62 14.85 30.45
N ALA A 295 7.38 13.56 30.28
CA ALA A 295 8.24 12.49 30.78
C ALA A 295 9.51 12.32 29.93
N GLY A 296 9.41 12.63 28.63
CA GLY A 296 10.38 12.26 27.61
C GLY A 296 10.19 10.80 27.16
N GLY A 297 10.90 10.41 26.11
CA GLY A 297 10.77 9.08 25.51
C GLY A 297 11.98 8.67 24.69
N ILE A 298 11.91 7.51 24.06
CA ILE A 298 12.88 7.03 23.07
C ILE A 298 12.41 7.40 21.66
N CYS A 299 13.14 6.95 20.63
CA CYS A 299 12.91 7.35 19.25
C CYS A 299 11.49 7.06 18.73
N ALA A 300 10.84 5.97 19.15
CA ALA A 300 9.46 5.67 18.77
C ALA A 300 8.44 6.64 19.39
N ASP A 301 8.67 7.08 20.63
CA ASP A 301 7.80 8.03 21.32
C ASP A 301 7.92 9.43 20.68
N GLN A 302 9.15 9.85 20.34
CA GLN A 302 9.41 11.10 19.63
C GLN A 302 8.77 11.10 18.23
N ALA A 303 8.92 9.99 17.49
CA ALA A 303 8.33 9.84 16.17
C ALA A 303 6.80 9.87 16.23
N TYR A 304 6.20 9.11 17.17
CA TYR A 304 4.76 9.13 17.40
C TYR A 304 4.27 10.55 17.69
N PHE A 305 4.87 11.24 18.67
CA PHE A 305 4.50 12.60 19.03
C PHE A 305 4.53 13.54 17.82
N ALA A 306 5.63 13.52 17.05
CA ALA A 306 5.79 14.38 15.88
C ALA A 306 4.76 14.08 14.77
N THR A 307 4.42 12.81 14.52
CA THR A 307 3.34 12.47 13.57
C THR A 307 2.00 13.04 14.01
N GLN A 308 1.65 12.94 15.30
CA GLN A 308 0.38 13.46 15.78
C GLN A 308 0.34 15.00 15.73
N VAL A 309 1.45 15.69 16.02
CA VAL A 309 1.58 17.14 15.84
C VAL A 309 1.35 17.56 14.39
N GLY A 310 1.92 16.84 13.41
CA GLY A 310 1.68 17.11 11.99
C GLY A 310 0.22 16.88 11.59
N LYS A 311 -0.37 15.75 12.00
CA LYS A 311 -1.78 15.41 11.73
C LYS A 311 -2.74 16.44 12.35
N ALA A 312 -2.42 16.95 13.54
CA ALA A 312 -3.16 18.00 14.20
C ALA A 312 -3.24 19.29 13.37
N ARG A 313 -2.25 19.54 12.51
CA ARG A 313 -2.17 20.70 11.60
C ARG A 313 -2.52 20.34 10.14
N GLY A 314 -3.23 19.23 9.90
CA GLY A 314 -3.66 18.86 8.55
C GLY A 314 -2.52 18.41 7.63
N VAL A 315 -1.41 17.92 8.20
CA VAL A 315 -0.25 17.45 7.43
C VAL A 315 -0.24 15.93 7.37
N PRO A 316 -0.23 15.31 6.17
CA PRO A 316 0.07 13.89 6.01
C PRO A 316 1.41 13.53 6.65
N THR A 317 1.44 12.57 7.56
CA THR A 317 2.66 12.13 8.25
C THR A 317 2.73 10.61 8.41
N LEU A 318 3.96 10.10 8.49
CA LEU A 318 4.26 8.68 8.63
C LEU A 318 5.28 8.46 9.73
N LEU A 319 5.10 7.40 10.53
CA LEU A 319 6.11 6.91 11.45
C LEU A 319 6.97 5.89 10.70
N PHE A 320 8.26 6.18 10.59
CA PHE A 320 9.24 5.27 10.02
C PHE A 320 10.02 4.56 11.10
N SER A 321 10.42 3.33 10.79
CA SER A 321 11.39 2.57 11.57
C SER A 321 12.43 1.95 10.64
N GLY A 322 13.64 1.72 11.14
CA GLY A 322 14.71 1.12 10.36
C GLY A 322 15.79 0.54 11.26
N ALA A 323 16.58 -0.37 10.70
CA ALA A 323 17.67 -1.04 11.40
C ALA A 323 18.99 -0.77 10.68
N GLY A 324 19.90 -0.05 11.34
CA GLY A 324 21.25 0.20 10.85
C GLY A 324 22.26 -0.83 11.36
N ASN A 325 23.55 -0.49 11.22
CA ASN A 325 24.64 -1.32 11.69
C ASN A 325 24.66 -1.48 13.22
N ASP A 326 24.34 -0.39 13.93
CA ASP A 326 24.56 -0.31 15.38
C ASP A 326 23.28 -0.30 16.21
N GLY A 327 22.11 -0.22 15.57
CA GLY A 327 20.83 -0.27 16.26
C GLY A 327 19.59 0.01 15.40
N ARG A 328 18.44 -0.20 16.03
CA ARG A 328 17.11 0.11 15.49
C ARG A 328 16.74 1.56 15.84
N HIS A 329 16.12 2.29 14.91
CA HIS A 329 15.70 3.67 15.08
C HIS A 329 14.29 3.90 14.55
N ALA A 330 13.61 4.91 15.09
CA ALA A 330 12.32 5.37 14.61
C ALA A 330 12.31 6.89 14.47
N TRP A 331 11.75 7.37 13.36
CA TRP A 331 11.65 8.79 13.03
C TRP A 331 10.33 9.05 12.32
N PHE A 332 10.08 10.27 11.85
CA PHE A 332 8.86 10.56 11.13
C PHE A 332 9.14 11.20 9.78
N GLY A 333 8.18 11.06 8.87
CA GLY A 333 8.15 11.77 7.61
C GLY A 333 6.88 12.59 7.47
N TYR A 334 6.93 13.65 6.65
CA TYR A 334 5.78 14.52 6.42
C TYR A 334 5.76 15.10 5.01
N LEU A 335 4.57 15.43 4.51
CA LEU A 335 4.41 16.11 3.23
C LEU A 335 4.72 17.61 3.39
N GLY A 336 5.80 18.08 2.77
CA GLY A 336 6.23 19.47 2.82
C GLY A 336 5.34 20.42 2.00
N ALA A 337 5.49 21.73 2.22
CA ALA A 337 4.74 22.77 1.49
C ALA A 337 4.99 22.76 -0.03
N ASP A 338 6.12 22.20 -0.45
CA ASP A 338 6.52 21.98 -1.84
C ASP A 338 5.84 20.76 -2.48
N GLY A 339 4.97 20.06 -1.74
CA GLY A 339 4.34 18.81 -2.17
C GLY A 339 5.32 17.64 -2.23
N LYS A 340 6.46 17.72 -1.53
CA LYS A 340 7.45 16.65 -1.48
C LYS A 340 7.53 16.05 -0.08
N TRP A 341 7.59 14.73 -0.02
CA TRP A 341 7.82 14.02 1.23
C TRP A 341 9.22 14.33 1.80
N LYS A 342 9.26 14.78 3.05
CA LYS A 342 10.47 14.88 3.87
C LYS A 342 10.52 13.61 4.72
N MET A 343 11.45 12.70 4.42
CA MET A 343 11.46 11.33 4.97
C MET A 343 12.55 11.09 6.02
N ASP A 344 13.29 12.13 6.40
CA ASP A 344 14.44 12.07 7.28
C ASP A 344 14.29 12.95 8.54
N ALA A 345 13.07 13.41 8.83
CA ALA A 345 12.82 14.26 9.99
C ALA A 345 12.98 13.47 11.30
N GLY A 346 14.03 13.78 12.06
CA GLY A 346 14.43 13.02 13.25
C GLY A 346 15.38 11.84 12.96
N ARG A 347 15.91 11.74 11.73
CA ARG A 347 16.91 10.75 11.36
C ARG A 347 18.33 11.21 11.74
N TYR A 348 19.08 10.36 12.44
CA TYR A 348 20.48 10.66 12.78
C TYR A 348 21.40 10.59 11.55
N ALA A 349 22.44 11.42 11.53
CA ALA A 349 23.32 11.59 10.37
C ALA A 349 24.11 10.31 10.04
N GLU A 350 24.37 9.48 11.05
CA GLU A 350 25.10 8.21 10.97
C GLU A 350 24.22 7.09 10.38
N GLN A 351 22.91 7.29 10.28
CA GLN A 351 21.92 6.31 9.79
C GLN A 351 21.37 6.65 8.40
N ARG A 352 22.03 7.55 7.67
CA ARG A 352 21.59 8.04 6.34
C ARG A 352 21.41 6.96 5.27
N PHE A 353 21.97 5.76 5.46
CA PHE A 353 21.90 4.63 4.52
C PHE A 353 20.96 3.50 4.95
N VAL A 354 20.22 3.68 6.04
CA VAL A 354 19.20 2.72 6.46
C VAL A 354 17.98 2.89 5.54
N THR A 355 17.25 1.83 5.24
CA THR A 355 15.93 1.97 4.60
C THR A 355 14.88 2.15 5.68
N GLY A 356 14.07 3.20 5.54
CA GLY A 356 12.92 3.43 6.42
C GLY A 356 11.72 2.62 5.97
N PHE A 357 11.07 1.95 6.91
CA PHE A 357 9.80 1.25 6.71
C PHE A 357 8.71 1.90 7.55
N ALA A 358 7.59 2.22 6.91
CA ALA A 358 6.37 2.69 7.54
C ALA A 358 5.21 1.75 7.18
N ARG A 359 4.00 2.06 7.66
CA ARG A 359 2.78 1.34 7.28
C ARG A 359 1.90 2.22 6.42
N ASP A 360 1.42 1.65 5.32
CA ASP A 360 0.32 2.25 4.58
C ASP A 360 -0.98 2.07 5.38
N PRO A 361 -1.63 3.15 5.85
CA PRO A 361 -2.80 3.04 6.72
C PRO A 361 -4.04 2.50 6.03
N GLN A 362 -4.08 2.51 4.70
CA GLN A 362 -5.18 1.91 3.93
C GLN A 362 -5.03 0.38 3.88
N THR A 363 -3.83 -0.12 3.58
CA THR A 363 -3.63 -1.55 3.31
C THR A 363 -2.96 -2.32 4.43
N TRP A 364 -2.42 -1.60 5.43
CA TRP A 364 -1.56 -2.09 6.50
C TRP A 364 -0.28 -2.80 6.06
N ARG A 365 0.06 -2.70 4.76
CA ARG A 365 1.32 -3.18 4.21
C ARG A 365 2.45 -2.28 4.65
N GLU A 366 3.63 -2.89 4.75
CA GLU A 366 4.86 -2.15 4.89
C GLU A 366 5.15 -1.36 3.60
N ILE A 367 5.53 -0.10 3.74
CA ILE A 367 5.96 0.79 2.66
C ILE A 367 7.34 1.33 2.97
N SER A 368 8.27 1.25 2.02
CA SER A 368 9.61 1.82 2.19
C SER A 368 9.63 3.33 1.88
N ASP A 369 10.63 4.05 2.40
CA ASP A 369 10.92 5.44 2.02
C ASP A 369 11.15 5.58 0.49
N HIS A 370 11.73 4.58 -0.16
CA HIS A 370 11.90 4.55 -1.62
C HIS A 370 10.58 4.39 -2.37
N GLU A 371 9.70 3.51 -1.90
CA GLU A 371 8.35 3.37 -2.47
C GLU A 371 7.56 4.67 -2.29
N LEU A 372 7.63 5.29 -1.11
CA LEU A 372 7.00 6.59 -0.88
C LEU A 372 7.61 7.70 -1.76
N ALA A 373 8.93 7.69 -1.99
CA ALA A 373 9.58 8.62 -2.91
C ALA A 373 9.03 8.48 -4.33
N PHE A 374 8.86 7.23 -4.80
CA PHE A 374 8.24 6.95 -6.09
C PHE A 374 6.79 7.45 -6.14
N LEU A 375 5.98 7.20 -5.09
CA LEU A 375 4.62 7.75 -4.99
C LEU A 375 4.62 9.30 -5.00
N GLY A 376 5.60 9.91 -4.34
CA GLY A 376 5.75 11.35 -4.18
C GLY A 376 6.36 12.10 -5.36
N GLU A 377 6.77 11.43 -6.45
CA GLU A 377 7.38 12.08 -7.61
C GLU A 377 6.40 12.96 -8.42
N ARG A 378 5.11 12.97 -8.05
CA ARG A 378 4.04 13.71 -8.73
C ARG A 378 3.97 13.45 -10.24
N PHE A 379 4.63 12.41 -10.74
CA PHE A 379 4.49 11.99 -12.12
C PHE A 379 3.05 11.61 -12.44
N ARG A 380 2.28 11.25 -11.40
CA ARG A 380 0.86 10.97 -11.49
C ARG A 380 0.01 12.17 -11.89
N ASP A 381 0.51 13.38 -11.67
CA ASP A 381 -0.17 14.61 -12.06
C ASP A 381 0.07 14.96 -13.53
N LEU A 382 1.10 14.35 -14.15
CA LEU A 382 1.49 14.62 -15.53
C LEU A 382 0.39 14.16 -16.50
N PRO A 383 0.11 14.93 -17.57
CA PRO A 383 -0.83 14.53 -18.62
C PRO A 383 -0.49 13.16 -19.23
N SER A 384 0.80 12.85 -19.39
CA SER A 384 1.27 11.56 -19.90
C SER A 384 0.85 10.38 -19.03
N PHE A 385 0.91 10.53 -17.69
CA PHE A 385 0.47 9.48 -16.80
C PHE A 385 -1.05 9.33 -16.81
N ARG A 386 -1.82 10.42 -16.90
CA ARG A 386 -3.28 10.34 -17.04
C ARG A 386 -3.67 9.54 -18.30
N GLN A 387 -3.05 9.84 -19.44
CA GLN A 387 -3.25 9.06 -20.67
C GLN A 387 -2.82 7.59 -20.51
N SER A 388 -1.66 7.37 -19.90
CA SER A 388 -1.17 6.02 -19.58
C SER A 388 -2.16 5.22 -18.74
N ARG A 389 -2.80 5.84 -17.74
CA ARG A 389 -3.81 5.22 -16.88
C ARG A 389 -5.07 4.80 -17.64
N VAL A 390 -5.54 5.61 -18.59
CA VAL A 390 -6.66 5.22 -19.44
C VAL A 390 -6.32 3.94 -20.20
N HIS A 391 -5.14 3.89 -20.83
CA HIS A 391 -4.67 2.69 -21.53
C HIS A 391 -4.55 1.45 -20.61
N VAL A 392 -4.07 1.63 -19.36
CA VAL A 392 -4.07 0.56 -18.35
C VAL A 392 -5.48 0.05 -18.05
N ALA A 393 -6.46 0.95 -17.89
CA ALA A 393 -7.83 0.57 -17.60
C ALA A 393 -8.46 -0.27 -18.73
N PHE A 394 -8.18 0.09 -19.99
CA PHE A 394 -8.62 -0.70 -21.15
C PHE A 394 -7.83 -2.00 -21.31
N ALA A 395 -6.54 -2.03 -20.98
CA ALA A 395 -5.78 -3.29 -20.95
C ALA A 395 -6.39 -4.30 -19.96
N ALA A 396 -6.77 -3.82 -18.76
CA ALA A 396 -7.45 -4.63 -17.77
C ALA A 396 -8.81 -5.15 -18.27
N ASP A 397 -9.63 -4.27 -18.86
CA ASP A 397 -10.95 -4.64 -19.40
C ASP A 397 -10.84 -5.65 -20.56
N PHE A 398 -9.87 -5.48 -21.47
CA PHE A 398 -9.63 -6.44 -22.55
C PHE A 398 -9.18 -7.81 -22.03
N LEU A 399 -8.30 -7.86 -21.03
CA LEU A 399 -7.91 -9.14 -20.38
C LEU A 399 -9.10 -9.81 -19.71
N ALA A 400 -9.93 -9.04 -18.99
CA ALA A 400 -11.11 -9.56 -18.31
C ALA A 400 -12.10 -10.21 -19.29
N THR A 401 -12.17 -9.73 -20.54
CA THR A 401 -13.03 -10.31 -21.59
C THR A 401 -12.31 -11.22 -22.58
N GLY A 402 -11.07 -11.65 -22.29
CA GLY A 402 -10.30 -12.57 -23.14
C GLY A 402 -9.76 -12.00 -24.45
N LEU A 403 -9.69 -10.68 -24.59
CA LEU A 403 -9.13 -9.99 -25.76
C LEU A 403 -7.63 -9.72 -25.54
N ASP A 404 -6.85 -10.79 -25.38
CA ASP A 404 -5.46 -10.72 -24.89
C ASP A 404 -4.56 -9.85 -25.78
N ARG A 405 -4.68 -9.96 -27.11
CA ARG A 405 -3.92 -9.13 -28.06
C ARG A 405 -4.23 -7.64 -27.93
N ALA A 406 -5.51 -7.29 -27.80
CA ALA A 406 -5.92 -5.90 -27.63
C ALA A 406 -5.42 -5.35 -26.28
N ALA A 407 -5.43 -6.17 -25.23
CA ALA A 407 -4.85 -5.81 -23.96
C ALA A 407 -3.34 -5.56 -24.05
N GLY A 408 -2.59 -6.42 -24.74
CA GLY A 408 -1.16 -6.22 -24.99
C GLY A 408 -0.88 -4.91 -25.73
N THR A 409 -1.68 -4.56 -26.74
CA THR A 409 -1.58 -3.28 -27.45
C THR A 409 -1.87 -2.09 -26.53
N ALA A 410 -2.94 -2.15 -25.74
CA ALA A 410 -3.29 -1.10 -24.79
C ALA A 410 -2.21 -0.91 -23.71
N ALA A 411 -1.73 -2.01 -23.11
CA ALA A 411 -0.67 -1.99 -22.12
C ALA A 411 0.65 -1.44 -22.70
N ARG A 412 0.98 -1.77 -23.95
CA ARG A 412 2.13 -1.17 -24.64
C ARG A 412 1.97 0.33 -24.85
N LYS A 413 0.78 0.81 -25.25
CA LYS A 413 0.49 2.26 -25.31
C LYS A 413 0.72 2.90 -23.93
N ALA A 414 0.23 2.28 -22.86
CA ALA A 414 0.39 2.81 -21.50
C ALA A 414 1.86 3.05 -21.11
N VAL A 415 2.73 2.05 -21.28
CA VAL A 415 4.15 2.17 -20.91
C VAL A 415 4.94 3.09 -21.86
N ASN A 416 4.44 3.31 -23.09
CA ASN A 416 5.02 4.29 -24.00
C ASN A 416 4.69 5.73 -23.59
N PHE A 417 3.48 6.00 -23.09
CA PHE A 417 3.12 7.30 -22.55
C PHE A 417 3.84 7.61 -21.24
N GLU A 418 3.88 6.65 -20.32
CA GLU A 418 4.58 6.80 -19.05
C GLU A 418 5.22 5.48 -18.64
N ARG A 419 6.54 5.38 -18.86
CA ARG A 419 7.34 4.17 -18.58
C ARG A 419 7.35 3.79 -17.11
N ARG A 420 7.11 4.74 -16.20
CA ARG A 420 7.00 4.49 -14.76
C ARG A 420 5.65 3.88 -14.35
N ASN A 421 4.69 3.74 -15.26
CA ASN A 421 3.42 3.11 -14.93
C ASN A 421 3.58 1.57 -14.81
N GLN A 422 3.84 1.10 -13.59
CA GLN A 422 4.04 -0.31 -13.28
C GLN A 422 2.87 -1.20 -13.71
N ALA A 423 1.62 -0.74 -13.53
CA ALA A 423 0.44 -1.50 -13.93
C ALA A 423 0.43 -1.78 -15.44
N GLY A 424 0.95 -0.85 -16.26
CA GLY A 424 1.13 -1.06 -17.70
C GLY A 424 2.06 -2.22 -18.01
N TRP A 425 3.19 -2.34 -17.28
CA TRP A 425 4.11 -3.47 -17.44
C TRP A 425 3.49 -4.79 -16.99
N GLU A 426 2.74 -4.80 -15.87
CA GLU A 426 2.08 -6.00 -15.38
C GLU A 426 1.02 -6.54 -16.37
N PHE A 427 0.18 -5.66 -16.91
CA PHE A 427 -0.80 -6.07 -17.92
C PHE A 427 -0.15 -6.50 -19.22
N LEU A 428 0.97 -5.87 -19.62
CA LEU A 428 1.71 -6.27 -20.82
C LEU A 428 2.32 -7.67 -20.66
N LEU A 429 2.90 -7.97 -19.50
CA LEU A 429 3.44 -9.29 -19.17
C LEU A 429 2.34 -10.36 -19.09
N THR A 430 1.19 -10.01 -18.51
CA THR A 430 0.03 -10.91 -18.40
C THR A 430 -0.55 -11.23 -19.78
N ALA A 431 -0.76 -10.22 -20.62
CA ALA A 431 -1.23 -10.39 -21.99
C ALA A 431 -0.25 -11.27 -22.81
N ALA A 432 1.05 -10.99 -22.74
CA ALA A 432 2.06 -11.81 -23.42
C ALA A 432 2.01 -13.30 -23.03
N ARG A 433 1.80 -13.60 -21.74
CA ARG A 433 1.67 -14.98 -21.26
C ARG A 433 0.39 -15.65 -21.74
N ARG A 434 -0.75 -14.94 -21.71
CA ARG A 434 -2.04 -15.47 -22.16
C ARG A 434 -2.11 -15.68 -23.67
N GLU A 435 -1.42 -14.84 -24.44
CA GLU A 435 -1.19 -15.03 -25.87
C GLU A 435 -0.31 -16.26 -26.17
N GLY A 436 0.30 -16.89 -25.16
CA GLY A 436 1.20 -18.03 -25.34
C GLY A 436 2.55 -17.64 -25.95
N ARG A 437 3.02 -16.40 -25.75
CA ARG A 437 4.36 -16.00 -26.19
C ARG A 437 5.43 -16.83 -25.49
N ASP A 438 6.51 -17.12 -26.21
CA ASP A 438 7.60 -17.93 -25.67
C ASP A 438 8.29 -17.25 -24.47
N ALA A 439 8.97 -18.06 -23.67
CA ALA A 439 9.64 -17.57 -22.47
C ALA A 439 10.66 -16.46 -22.79
N LYS A 440 11.37 -16.54 -23.91
CA LYS A 440 12.34 -15.51 -24.32
C LYS A 440 11.68 -14.16 -24.62
N ALA A 441 10.50 -14.13 -25.24
CA ALA A 441 9.75 -12.89 -25.43
C ALA A 441 9.29 -12.29 -24.09
N VAL A 442 8.80 -13.10 -23.16
CA VAL A 442 8.42 -12.64 -21.81
C VAL A 442 9.65 -12.11 -21.05
N GLU A 443 10.80 -12.77 -21.16
CA GLU A 443 12.06 -12.33 -20.57
C GLU A 443 12.54 -11.00 -21.16
N SER A 444 12.34 -10.75 -22.47
CA SER A 444 12.62 -9.46 -23.09
C SER A 444 11.79 -8.34 -22.45
N LEU A 445 10.49 -8.57 -22.25
CA LEU A 445 9.60 -7.61 -21.58
C LEU A 445 10.02 -7.36 -20.12
N LEU A 446 10.47 -8.40 -19.41
CA LEU A 446 10.99 -8.26 -18.05
C LEU A 446 12.26 -7.40 -18.00
N ARG A 447 13.17 -7.54 -18.97
CA ARG A 447 14.36 -6.68 -19.09
C ARG A 447 13.99 -5.24 -19.41
N GLU A 448 13.03 -5.01 -20.31
CA GLU A 448 12.50 -3.67 -20.61
C GLU A 448 11.89 -3.01 -19.35
N ALA A 449 11.08 -3.77 -18.60
CA ALA A 449 10.48 -3.28 -17.36
C ALA A 449 11.56 -2.96 -16.31
N ALA A 450 12.51 -3.85 -16.08
CA ALA A 450 13.63 -3.60 -15.16
C ALA A 450 14.41 -2.34 -15.54
N ALA A 451 14.67 -2.12 -16.84
CA ALA A 451 15.34 -0.93 -17.33
C ALA A 451 14.49 0.35 -17.13
N ALA A 452 13.17 0.27 -17.30
CA ALA A 452 12.25 1.38 -17.04
C ALA A 452 12.28 1.83 -15.57
N PHE A 453 12.57 0.90 -14.65
CA PHE A 453 12.66 1.16 -13.22
C PHE A 453 14.10 1.19 -12.69
N ALA A 454 15.12 1.39 -13.54
CA ALA A 454 16.53 1.36 -13.10
C ALA A 454 16.92 2.41 -12.03
N ARG A 455 16.06 3.41 -11.78
CA ARG A 455 16.18 4.43 -10.71
C ARG A 455 15.42 4.06 -9.42
N TYR A 456 14.61 2.99 -9.44
CA TYR A 456 13.80 2.50 -8.34
C TYR A 456 14.21 1.06 -8.01
N PRO A 457 15.18 0.86 -7.11
CA PRO A 457 15.77 -0.44 -6.88
C PRO A 457 14.78 -1.55 -6.51
N ASP A 458 13.70 -1.24 -5.79
CA ASP A 458 12.64 -2.20 -5.45
C ASP A 458 11.99 -2.79 -6.71
N LEU A 459 11.60 -1.92 -7.64
CA LEU A 459 10.89 -2.30 -8.86
C LEU A 459 11.84 -2.94 -9.88
N GLU A 460 13.08 -2.44 -9.99
CA GLU A 460 14.11 -3.12 -10.80
C GLU A 460 14.37 -4.53 -10.28
N LEU A 461 14.51 -4.71 -8.96
CA LEU A 461 14.71 -6.02 -8.34
C LEU A 461 13.50 -6.92 -8.52
N LEU A 462 12.28 -6.40 -8.41
CA LEU A 462 11.04 -7.16 -8.64
C LEU A 462 11.05 -7.82 -10.04
N TYR A 463 11.31 -7.03 -11.08
CA TYR A 463 11.36 -7.56 -12.44
C TYR A 463 12.59 -8.45 -12.68
N GLY A 464 13.73 -8.12 -12.08
CA GLY A 464 14.94 -8.94 -12.10
C GLY A 464 14.77 -10.32 -11.45
N LYS A 465 14.10 -10.41 -10.30
CA LYS A 465 13.76 -11.68 -9.63
C LYS A 465 12.88 -12.55 -10.53
N ARG A 466 11.84 -11.98 -11.14
CA ARG A 466 10.96 -12.68 -12.10
C ARG A 466 11.71 -13.17 -13.34
N LEU A 467 12.67 -12.40 -13.83
CA LEU A 467 13.55 -12.80 -14.93
C LEU A 467 14.43 -13.99 -14.51
N ALA A 468 15.06 -13.92 -13.34
CA ALA A 468 15.86 -15.02 -12.80
C ALA A 468 15.03 -16.30 -12.61
N ASP A 469 13.78 -16.19 -12.14
CA ASP A 469 12.90 -17.34 -12.00
C ASP A 469 12.51 -17.97 -13.35
N SER A 470 12.24 -17.15 -14.38
CA SER A 470 12.03 -17.63 -15.76
C SER A 470 13.26 -18.38 -16.30
N LEU A 471 14.45 -17.82 -16.10
CA LEU A 471 15.71 -18.43 -16.51
C LEU A 471 15.93 -19.79 -15.81
N ARG A 472 15.70 -19.85 -14.50
CA ARG A 472 15.80 -21.13 -13.75
C ARG A 472 14.79 -22.16 -14.24
N ALA A 473 13.56 -21.77 -14.53
CA ALA A 473 12.55 -22.69 -15.06
C ALA A 473 12.95 -23.28 -16.43
N ARG A 474 13.80 -22.59 -17.18
CA ARG A 474 14.42 -23.05 -18.44
C ARG A 474 15.72 -23.84 -18.25
N GLY A 475 16.21 -24.02 -17.02
CA GLY A 475 17.49 -24.66 -16.74
C GLY A 475 18.71 -23.73 -16.84
N GLU A 476 18.52 -22.44 -17.08
CA GLU A 476 19.58 -21.43 -17.23
C GLU A 476 20.02 -20.87 -15.87
N THR A 477 20.40 -21.75 -14.94
CA THR A 477 20.71 -21.37 -13.55
C THR A 477 21.86 -20.38 -13.45
N SER A 478 22.93 -20.56 -14.23
CA SER A 478 24.08 -19.65 -14.26
C SER A 478 23.70 -18.23 -14.69
N LEU A 479 22.81 -18.08 -15.67
CA LEU A 479 22.31 -16.77 -16.11
C LEU A 479 21.40 -16.14 -15.07
N ALA A 480 20.55 -16.93 -14.41
CA ALA A 480 19.69 -16.46 -13.33
C ALA A 480 20.52 -15.93 -12.15
N ASP A 481 21.58 -16.64 -11.78
CA ASP A 481 22.46 -16.23 -10.69
C ASP A 481 23.29 -15.01 -11.06
N ALA A 482 23.78 -14.92 -12.30
CA ALA A 482 24.47 -13.73 -12.79
C ALA A 482 23.59 -12.47 -12.74
N GLU A 483 22.31 -12.57 -13.11
CA GLU A 483 21.36 -11.45 -13.06
C GLU A 483 21.14 -10.95 -11.62
N LEU A 484 20.94 -11.87 -10.67
CA LEU A 484 20.77 -11.51 -9.26
C LEU A 484 22.06 -10.96 -8.63
N GLN A 485 23.23 -11.45 -9.03
CA GLN A 485 24.52 -10.91 -8.57
C GLN A 485 24.75 -9.48 -9.09
N ARG A 486 24.38 -9.20 -10.34
CA ARG A 486 24.45 -7.85 -10.93
C ARG A 486 23.59 -6.86 -10.13
N LEU A 487 22.37 -7.25 -9.78
CA LEU A 487 21.45 -6.41 -8.99
C LEU A 487 21.96 -6.20 -7.56
N ALA A 488 22.45 -7.26 -6.90
CA ALA A 488 23.05 -7.16 -5.58
C ALA A 488 24.28 -6.24 -5.53
N ALA A 489 25.15 -6.33 -6.54
CA ALA A 489 26.33 -5.47 -6.67
C ALA A 489 25.94 -3.99 -6.84
N LYS A 490 24.90 -3.71 -7.65
CA LYS A 490 24.37 -2.35 -7.84
C LYS A 490 23.79 -1.76 -6.55
N ASN A 491 23.14 -2.59 -5.73
CA ASN A 491 22.45 -2.17 -4.51
C ASN A 491 23.35 -2.09 -3.26
N ARG A 492 24.61 -2.54 -3.35
CA ARG A 492 25.53 -2.71 -2.21
C ARG A 492 25.76 -1.45 -1.37
N SER A 493 25.74 -0.25 -1.97
CA SER A 493 26.05 1.01 -1.27
C SER A 493 24.82 1.82 -0.83
N GLY A 494 23.61 1.44 -1.25
CA GLY A 494 22.41 2.27 -1.02
C GLY A 494 21.11 1.53 -0.71
N ARG A 495 21.08 0.19 -0.79
CA ARG A 495 19.92 -0.67 -0.53
C ARG A 495 20.35 -2.00 0.12
N SER A 496 21.00 -1.90 1.28
CA SER A 496 21.45 -3.08 2.04
C SER A 496 20.29 -3.96 2.50
N ASP A 497 19.11 -3.38 2.70
CA ASP A 497 17.85 -4.06 2.99
C ASP A 497 17.45 -5.07 1.90
N LEU A 498 17.57 -4.71 0.61
CA LEU A 498 17.26 -5.61 -0.51
C LEU A 498 18.24 -6.78 -0.58
N ASN A 499 19.50 -6.55 -0.22
CA ASN A 499 20.51 -7.60 -0.12
C ASN A 499 20.22 -8.56 1.04
N VAL A 500 19.74 -8.05 2.18
CA VAL A 500 19.28 -8.85 3.32
C VAL A 500 18.06 -9.69 2.93
N GLU A 501 17.11 -9.10 2.20
CA GLU A 501 15.93 -9.80 1.69
C GLU A 501 16.34 -10.95 0.75
N GLN A 502 17.25 -10.68 -0.19
CA GLN A 502 17.77 -11.69 -1.12
C GLN A 502 18.51 -12.82 -0.38
N ALA A 503 19.31 -12.49 0.63
CA ALA A 503 19.99 -13.46 1.49
C ALA A 503 18.97 -14.35 2.23
N ARG A 504 17.97 -13.73 2.85
CA ARG A 504 16.88 -14.42 3.55
C ARG A 504 16.13 -15.36 2.63
N ASP A 505 15.74 -14.90 1.45
CA ASP A 505 14.98 -15.69 0.48
C ASP A 505 15.79 -16.89 -0.03
N ALA A 506 17.10 -16.71 -0.26
CA ALA A 506 18.00 -17.80 -0.63
C ALA A 506 18.11 -18.87 0.48
N VAL A 507 18.30 -18.45 1.73
CA VAL A 507 18.38 -19.36 2.88
C VAL A 507 17.05 -20.09 3.11
N ARG A 508 15.91 -19.37 3.06
CA ARG A 508 14.57 -19.97 3.19
C ARG A 508 14.28 -20.99 2.09
N ARG A 509 14.65 -20.70 0.85
CA ARG A 509 14.52 -21.64 -0.27
C ARG A 509 15.35 -22.90 -0.01
N ALA A 510 16.59 -22.75 0.46
CA ALA A 510 17.43 -23.89 0.80
C ALA A 510 16.81 -24.72 1.95
N ILE A 511 16.33 -24.09 3.02
CA ILE A 511 15.61 -24.76 4.11
C ILE A 511 14.43 -25.59 3.57
N ALA A 512 13.65 -25.03 2.64
CA ALA A 512 12.44 -25.67 2.14
C ALA A 512 12.72 -26.82 1.15
N THR A 513 13.85 -26.80 0.43
CA THR A 513 14.05 -27.66 -0.76
C THR A 513 15.31 -28.50 -0.74
N GLN A 514 16.24 -28.24 0.17
CA GLN A 514 17.57 -28.84 0.14
C GLN A 514 17.88 -29.64 1.42
N PRO A 515 18.76 -30.65 1.35
CA PRO A 515 19.28 -31.32 2.53
C PRO A 515 20.15 -30.39 3.38
N LEU A 516 20.33 -30.74 4.67
CA LEU A 516 21.02 -29.88 5.65
C LEU A 516 22.42 -29.39 5.21
N PRO A 517 23.31 -30.21 4.60
CA PRO A 517 24.61 -29.72 4.13
C PRO A 517 24.50 -28.57 3.12
N GLN A 518 23.53 -28.65 2.19
CA GLN A 518 23.25 -27.59 1.23
C GLN A 518 22.59 -26.38 1.88
N GLN A 519 21.77 -26.57 2.93
CA GLN A 519 21.23 -25.46 3.74
C GLN A 519 22.36 -24.66 4.41
N LEU A 520 23.33 -25.37 5.01
CA LEU A 520 24.52 -24.75 5.64
C LEU A 520 25.38 -24.03 4.60
N LEU A 521 25.56 -24.60 3.41
CA LEU A 521 26.28 -23.95 2.32
C LEU A 521 25.59 -22.66 1.89
N ALA A 522 24.27 -22.68 1.67
CA ALA A 522 23.50 -21.50 1.30
C ALA A 522 23.56 -20.40 2.36
N TYR A 523 23.46 -20.77 3.65
CA TYR A 523 23.64 -19.84 4.76
C TYR A 523 25.04 -19.23 4.79
N ASN A 524 26.08 -20.05 4.70
CA ASN A 524 27.46 -19.57 4.72
C ASN A 524 27.74 -18.63 3.54
N GLN A 525 27.26 -18.98 2.34
CA GLN A 525 27.37 -18.13 1.16
C GLN A 525 26.62 -16.80 1.36
N ALA A 526 25.44 -16.83 1.96
CA ALA A 526 24.69 -15.62 2.28
C ALA A 526 25.43 -14.72 3.27
N VAL A 527 25.99 -15.30 4.35
CA VAL A 527 26.81 -14.59 5.34
C VAL A 527 28.06 -13.97 4.70
N ASP A 528 28.74 -14.70 3.81
CA ASP A 528 29.97 -14.23 3.18
C ASP A 528 29.70 -13.14 2.13
N THR A 529 28.61 -13.27 1.38
CA THR A 529 28.27 -12.36 0.28
C THR A 529 27.63 -11.07 0.80
N PHE A 530 26.76 -11.18 1.81
CA PHE A 530 25.89 -10.09 2.24
C PHE A 530 26.12 -9.65 3.68
N GLY A 531 26.79 -10.44 4.53
CA GLY A 531 26.87 -10.17 5.96
C GLY A 531 27.73 -8.96 6.34
N ARG A 532 28.73 -8.59 5.53
CA ARG A 532 29.63 -7.46 5.87
C ARG A 532 28.86 -6.14 5.81
N GLY A 533 28.68 -5.49 6.96
CA GLY A 533 28.03 -4.18 7.06
C GLY A 533 26.52 -4.20 6.82
N ALA A 534 25.87 -5.36 6.94
CA ALA A 534 24.42 -5.49 6.85
C ALA A 534 23.69 -5.39 8.21
N GLY A 535 24.46 -5.34 9.30
CA GLY A 535 23.97 -4.88 10.59
C GLY A 535 22.87 -5.73 11.23
N VAL A 536 22.01 -5.04 11.98
CA VAL A 536 20.93 -5.65 12.77
C VAL A 536 19.86 -6.30 11.88
N ALA A 537 19.55 -5.71 10.72
CA ALA A 537 18.55 -6.29 9.81
C ALA A 537 18.95 -7.70 9.32
N PHE A 538 20.23 -7.92 8.99
CA PHE A 538 20.73 -9.22 8.59
C PHE A 538 20.66 -10.25 9.73
N PHE A 539 20.97 -9.80 10.95
CA PHE A 539 20.85 -10.65 12.12
C PHE A 539 19.40 -11.13 12.32
N ASP A 540 18.44 -10.20 12.32
CA ASP A 540 17.03 -10.50 12.55
C ASP A 540 16.44 -11.41 11.47
N GLN A 541 16.73 -11.12 10.20
CA GLN A 541 16.05 -11.79 9.08
C GLN A 541 16.73 -13.07 8.61
N VAL A 542 18.05 -13.22 8.82
CA VAL A 542 18.84 -14.34 8.30
C VAL A 542 19.44 -15.18 9.43
N VAL A 543 20.18 -14.55 10.34
CA VAL A 543 20.95 -15.26 11.38
C VAL A 543 20.02 -15.90 12.40
N ALA A 544 19.14 -15.12 13.02
CA ALA A 544 18.23 -15.60 14.05
C ALA A 544 17.34 -16.72 13.54
N GLY A 545 16.66 -16.51 12.40
CA GLY A 545 15.77 -17.51 11.81
C GLY A 545 16.48 -18.82 11.41
N PHE A 546 17.72 -18.76 10.91
CA PHE A 546 18.48 -19.97 10.57
C PHE A 546 18.97 -20.71 11.82
N VAL A 547 19.45 -19.98 12.84
CA VAL A 547 19.87 -20.56 14.11
C VAL A 547 18.68 -21.23 14.81
N GLU A 548 17.52 -20.58 14.87
CA GLU A 548 16.29 -21.14 15.43
C GLU A 548 15.81 -22.39 14.67
N HIS A 549 15.95 -22.40 13.34
CA HIS A 549 15.70 -23.60 12.53
C HIS A 549 16.63 -24.76 12.91
N LEU A 550 17.93 -24.52 13.05
CA LEU A 550 18.89 -25.55 13.47
C LEU A 550 18.60 -26.05 14.89
N LEU A 551 18.20 -25.17 15.80
CA LEU A 551 17.78 -25.55 17.16
C LEU A 551 16.54 -26.44 17.14
N ARG A 552 15.53 -26.13 16.31
CA ARG A 552 14.35 -26.99 16.13
C ARG A 552 14.69 -28.37 15.55
N LEU A 553 15.80 -28.49 14.81
CA LEU A 553 16.33 -29.76 14.31
C LEU A 553 17.27 -30.48 15.30
N GLY A 554 17.50 -29.94 16.50
CA GLY A 554 18.45 -30.49 17.48
C GLY A 554 19.92 -30.33 17.10
N ARG A 555 20.25 -29.46 16.13
CA ARG A 555 21.60 -29.26 15.57
C ARG A 555 22.34 -28.13 16.26
N ARG A 556 22.60 -28.31 17.56
CA ARG A 556 23.18 -27.27 18.44
C ARG A 556 24.59 -26.85 18.05
N THR A 557 25.43 -27.81 17.65
CA THR A 557 26.81 -27.52 17.24
C THR A 557 26.84 -26.65 15.99
N GLU A 558 26.02 -26.99 15.00
CA GLU A 558 25.87 -26.22 13.77
C GLU A 558 25.25 -24.85 14.04
N ALA A 559 24.28 -24.76 14.95
CA ALA A 559 23.68 -23.49 15.37
C ALA A 559 24.73 -22.54 15.97
N GLN A 560 25.60 -23.06 16.84
CA GLN A 560 26.70 -22.27 17.43
C GLN A 560 27.72 -21.85 16.36
N GLN A 561 28.10 -22.75 15.45
CA GLN A 561 29.02 -22.44 14.35
C GLN A 561 28.45 -21.37 13.40
N ALA A 562 27.16 -21.46 13.07
CA ALA A 562 26.46 -20.48 12.24
C ALA A 562 26.42 -19.10 12.90
N LEU A 563 26.17 -19.05 14.21
CA LEU A 563 26.17 -17.82 15.00
C LEU A 563 27.57 -17.19 15.06
N ASP A 564 28.61 -17.99 15.34
CA ASP A 564 29.99 -17.50 15.42
C ASP A 564 30.51 -16.99 14.08
N ARG A 565 30.14 -17.67 12.97
CA ARG A 565 30.48 -17.21 11.63
C ARG A 565 29.83 -15.86 11.34
N ALA A 566 28.53 -15.72 11.61
CA ALA A 566 27.83 -14.46 11.40
C ALA A 566 28.42 -13.33 12.24
N ARG A 567 28.72 -13.57 13.52
CA ARG A 567 29.33 -12.57 14.40
C ARG A 567 30.64 -12.01 13.84
N ARG A 568 31.48 -12.87 13.27
CA ARG A 568 32.73 -12.45 12.59
C ARG A 568 32.48 -11.68 11.30
N ALA A 569 31.56 -12.17 10.46
CA ALA A 569 31.26 -11.56 9.16
C ALA A 569 30.63 -10.17 9.28
N LEU A 570 29.72 -9.98 10.25
CA LEU A 570 29.02 -8.73 10.49
C LEU A 570 29.90 -7.65 11.15
N ARG A 571 31.10 -7.99 11.65
CA ARG A 571 32.01 -7.07 12.37
C ARG A 571 31.30 -6.35 13.52
N VAL A 572 30.62 -7.13 14.36
CA VAL A 572 29.79 -6.61 15.46
C VAL A 572 30.63 -5.77 16.43
N GLU A 573 30.28 -4.49 16.58
CA GLU A 573 30.98 -3.59 17.50
C GLU A 573 30.65 -3.93 18.96
N PRO A 574 31.65 -3.93 19.88
CA PRO A 574 31.40 -4.14 21.30
C PRO A 574 30.43 -3.11 21.88
N LYS A 575 29.53 -3.55 22.76
CA LYS A 575 28.50 -2.71 23.42
C LYS A 575 27.43 -2.12 22.48
N SER A 576 27.42 -2.49 21.20
CA SER A 576 26.31 -2.19 20.29
C SER A 576 25.03 -2.98 20.66
N GLN A 577 23.88 -2.55 20.15
CA GLN A 577 22.64 -3.33 20.27
C GLN A 577 22.79 -4.71 19.63
N LEU A 578 23.47 -4.78 18.48
CA LEU A 578 23.74 -6.03 17.76
C LEU A 578 24.58 -7.01 18.62
N ALA A 579 25.57 -6.53 19.36
CA ALA A 579 26.36 -7.37 20.26
C ALA A 579 25.50 -8.03 21.34
N ALA A 580 24.56 -7.28 21.93
CA ALA A 580 23.64 -7.79 22.93
C ALA A 580 22.68 -8.84 22.33
N ASP A 581 22.19 -8.63 21.10
CA ASP A 581 21.31 -9.56 20.39
C ASP A 581 22.04 -10.90 20.11
N PHE A 582 23.30 -10.85 19.67
CA PHE A 582 24.14 -12.06 19.50
C PHE A 582 24.39 -12.81 20.82
N GLU A 583 24.61 -12.08 21.93
CA GLU A 583 24.81 -12.69 23.25
C GLU A 583 23.55 -13.40 23.74
N LEU A 584 22.38 -12.79 23.54
CA LEU A 584 21.08 -13.36 23.89
C LEU A 584 20.82 -14.64 23.10
N LEU A 585 20.95 -14.59 21.77
CA LEU A 585 20.74 -15.77 20.92
C LEU A 585 21.75 -16.88 21.25
N GLY A 586 23.00 -16.52 21.53
CA GLY A 586 24.01 -17.48 21.97
C GLY A 586 23.68 -18.12 23.32
N LYS A 587 23.05 -17.39 24.25
CA LYS A 587 22.52 -17.95 25.50
C LYS A 587 21.42 -18.98 25.20
N THR A 588 20.47 -18.65 24.33
CA THR A 588 19.42 -19.60 23.89
C THR A 588 20.00 -20.86 23.27
N VAL A 589 21.01 -20.75 22.40
CA VAL A 589 21.70 -21.92 21.81
C VAL A 589 22.34 -22.79 22.90
N ARG A 590 22.87 -22.18 23.97
CA ARG A 590 23.48 -22.93 25.07
C ARG A 590 22.44 -23.59 25.98
N GLU A 591 21.27 -23.01 26.16
CA GLU A 591 20.25 -23.47 27.11
C GLU A 591 19.23 -24.44 26.51
N THR A 592 19.10 -24.46 25.19
CA THR A 592 18.22 -25.42 24.47
C THR A 592 18.81 -26.83 24.58
N LYS A 593 18.04 -27.74 25.19
CA LYS A 593 18.40 -29.14 25.44
C LYS A 593 18.15 -30.03 24.23
#